data_AF-A0A2E8JPT9-F1
#
_entry.id   AF-A0A2E8JPT9-F1
#
_cell.length_a   1.000
_cell.length_b   1.000
_cell.length_c   1.000
_cell.angle_alpha   90.00
_cell.angle_beta   90.00
_cell.angle_gamma   90.00
#
_symmetry.space_group_name_H-M   'P 1'
#
loop_
_entity.id
_entity.type
_entity.pdbx_description
1 polymer ?
#
loop_
_entity_poly.entity_id
_entity_poly.type
_entity_poly.pdbx_seq_one_letter_code
_entity_poly.pdbx_strand_id
1 'polypeptide(L)'
;MGWKLLKQHFEIKHIVQVEGDQIKIGSGYVSDLGLIDMKTGRLTRKYGWERSLAEYEALLNASPEEILALLNEPDQFERSLPVYIVSDAKVIEEQCEVPGYPNLTHSGRLMYENTTFLDREKADQYVLKSLGYRIKTWSERKEQLSDEIAAIEAEIALAKAAQTEIQSRLTKSL
;
A
#
# COMPACT_ATOMS: atom_id res chain seq x y z
N MET A 1 14.55 0.38 14.30
CA MET A 1 14.86 -0.62 13.27
C MET A 1 15.96 -0.04 12.40
N GLY A 2 16.94 -0.86 12.03
CA GLY A 2 18.18 -0.47 11.38
C GLY A 2 18.16 -0.62 9.86
N TRP A 3 17.18 -0.04 9.15
CA TRP A 3 17.12 -0.18 7.68
C TRP A 3 18.20 0.67 7.00
N LYS A 4 18.50 1.85 7.55
CA LYS A 4 19.57 2.73 7.08
C LYS A 4 20.93 2.12 7.38
N LEU A 5 21.10 1.54 8.57
CA LEU A 5 22.30 0.81 8.96
C LEU A 5 22.56 -0.38 8.03
N LEU A 6 21.55 -1.20 7.74
CA LEU A 6 21.65 -2.29 6.76
C LEU A 6 22.12 -1.78 5.40
N LYS A 7 21.51 -0.70 4.90
CA LYS A 7 21.89 -0.07 3.63
C LYS A 7 23.34 0.40 3.62
N GLN A 8 23.80 0.99 4.72
CA GLN A 8 25.18 1.49 4.87
C GLN A 8 26.18 0.35 5.00
N HIS A 9 25.91 -0.66 5.84
CA HIS A 9 26.78 -1.80 6.10
C HIS A 9 27.10 -2.59 4.84
N PHE A 10 26.11 -2.81 3.98
CA PHE A 10 26.28 -3.53 2.71
C PHE A 10 26.48 -2.61 1.49
N GLU A 11 26.68 -1.31 1.71
CA GLU A 11 26.89 -0.31 0.65
C GLU A 11 25.85 -0.37 -0.49
N ILE A 12 24.58 -0.60 -0.13
CA ILE A 12 23.50 -0.82 -1.08
C ILE A 12 23.15 0.50 -1.78
N LYS A 13 23.40 0.60 -3.09
CA LYS A 13 23.08 1.80 -3.89
C LYS A 13 21.58 1.91 -4.18
N HIS A 14 20.89 0.78 -4.21
CA HIS A 14 19.45 0.68 -4.44
C HIS A 14 18.64 1.29 -3.28
N ILE A 15 17.35 1.52 -3.52
CA ILE A 15 16.41 1.95 -2.48
C ILE A 15 16.20 0.76 -1.54
N VAL A 16 16.35 1.01 -0.24
CA VAL A 16 16.07 0.05 0.84
C VAL A 16 14.90 0.63 1.61
N GLN A 17 13.71 0.09 1.38
CA GLN A 17 12.47 0.58 1.98
C GLN A 17 11.82 -0.47 2.87
N VAL A 18 11.06 -0.01 3.85
CA VAL A 18 10.28 -0.82 4.78
C VAL A 18 8.83 -0.83 4.30
N GLU A 19 8.26 -2.03 4.18
CA GLU A 19 6.84 -2.20 3.90
C GLU A 19 6.29 -3.37 4.71
N GLY A 20 5.47 -3.06 5.73
CA GLY A 20 4.95 -4.06 6.65
C GLY A 20 6.06 -4.79 7.40
N ASP A 21 6.07 -6.11 7.32
CA ASP A 21 7.06 -6.99 7.97
C ASP A 21 8.28 -7.29 7.06
N GLN A 22 8.48 -6.51 6.00
CA GLN A 22 9.53 -6.75 5.01
C GLN A 22 10.34 -5.50 4.69
N ILE A 23 11.61 -5.71 4.36
CA ILE A 23 12.45 -4.73 3.69
C ILE A 23 12.55 -5.09 2.22
N LYS A 24 12.27 -4.11 1.36
CA LYS A 24 12.43 -4.23 -0.09
C LYS A 24 13.68 -3.51 -0.54
N ILE A 25 14.47 -4.18 -1.37
CA ILE A 25 15.65 -3.63 -2.04
C ILE A 25 15.32 -3.53 -3.51
N GLY A 26 15.35 -2.31 -4.07
CA GLY A 26 14.88 -2.10 -5.43
C GLY A 26 15.31 -0.78 -6.05
N SER A 27 14.95 -0.60 -7.31
CA SER A 27 15.07 0.67 -8.02
C SER A 27 13.73 1.42 -7.97
N GLY A 28 13.73 2.64 -8.50
CA GLY A 28 12.50 3.37 -8.73
C GLY A 28 11.52 2.72 -9.70
N TYR A 29 12.00 1.81 -10.54
CA TYR A 29 11.19 1.11 -11.54
C TYR A 29 10.75 -0.28 -11.07
N VAL A 30 11.60 -0.95 -10.29
CA VAL A 30 11.32 -2.28 -9.72
C VAL A 30 11.69 -2.25 -8.25
N SER A 31 10.69 -2.06 -7.38
CA SER A 31 10.89 -1.85 -5.95
C SER A 31 11.28 -3.10 -5.17
N ASP A 32 11.04 -4.29 -5.72
CA ASP A 32 11.09 -5.57 -5.01
C ASP A 32 12.11 -6.57 -5.60
N LEU A 33 13.20 -6.08 -6.18
CA LEU A 33 14.27 -6.93 -6.71
C LEU A 33 14.80 -7.89 -5.62
N GLY A 34 14.89 -7.41 -4.38
CA GLY A 34 15.20 -8.18 -3.17
C GLY A 34 14.19 -7.96 -2.06
N LEU A 35 13.91 -9.02 -1.30
CA LEU A 35 13.06 -8.96 -0.11
C LEU A 35 13.77 -9.57 1.09
N ILE A 36 13.82 -8.85 2.21
CA ILE A 36 14.29 -9.36 3.49
C ILE A 36 13.10 -9.46 4.42
N ASP A 37 12.87 -10.66 4.95
CA ASP A 37 11.89 -10.89 6.01
C ASP A 37 12.46 -10.39 7.34
N MET A 38 11.77 -9.44 7.98
CA MET A 38 12.29 -8.77 9.18
C MET A 38 12.28 -9.65 10.44
N LYS A 39 11.58 -10.79 10.42
CA LYS A 39 11.49 -11.72 11.55
C LYS A 39 12.60 -12.77 11.49
N THR A 40 12.99 -13.16 10.28
CA THR A 40 13.95 -14.25 10.04
C THR A 40 15.28 -13.78 9.48
N GLY A 41 15.39 -12.55 8.97
CA GLY A 41 16.57 -12.03 8.28
C GLY A 41 16.78 -12.64 6.89
N ARG A 42 15.86 -13.50 6.42
CA ARG A 42 16.04 -14.25 5.19
C ARG A 42 15.89 -13.33 3.97
N LEU A 43 16.94 -13.26 3.16
CA LEU A 43 16.92 -12.62 1.86
C LEU A 43 16.30 -13.54 0.80
N THR A 44 15.33 -13.01 0.05
CA THR A 44 14.70 -13.64 -1.11
C THR A 44 14.98 -12.79 -2.34
N ARG A 45 15.52 -13.41 -3.39
CA ARG A 45 15.80 -12.77 -4.68
C ARG A 45 14.57 -12.88 -5.59
N LYS A 46 14.21 -11.80 -6.29
CA LYS A 46 13.12 -11.77 -7.26
C LYS A 46 13.66 -11.62 -8.69
N TYR A 47 12.74 -11.65 -9.65
CA TYR A 47 13.06 -11.51 -11.06
C TYR A 47 13.81 -10.19 -11.33
N GLY A 48 14.92 -10.24 -12.05
CA GLY A 48 15.77 -9.08 -12.32
C GLY A 48 16.91 -8.84 -11.33
N TRP A 49 16.97 -9.59 -10.21
CA TRP A 49 18.08 -9.53 -9.25
C TRP A 49 19.44 -9.69 -9.93
N GLU A 50 19.62 -10.72 -10.76
CA GLU A 50 20.92 -11.06 -11.36
C GLU A 50 21.49 -9.96 -12.26
N ARG A 51 20.64 -9.10 -12.81
CA ARG A 51 21.06 -7.98 -13.65
C ARG A 51 21.35 -6.70 -12.88
N SER A 52 20.78 -6.56 -11.68
CA SER A 52 20.68 -5.26 -11.00
C SER A 52 21.34 -5.25 -9.61
N LEU A 53 21.38 -6.40 -8.92
CA LEU A 53 21.83 -6.53 -7.53
C LEU A 53 22.96 -7.56 -7.36
N ALA A 54 23.52 -8.08 -8.46
CA ALA A 54 24.63 -9.03 -8.43
C ALA A 54 25.92 -8.45 -7.81
N GLU A 55 26.04 -7.12 -7.75
CA GLU A 55 27.18 -6.44 -7.13
C GLU A 55 27.21 -6.54 -5.59
N TYR A 56 26.13 -6.98 -4.92
CA TYR A 56 26.05 -7.05 -3.46
C TYR A 56 26.48 -8.41 -2.90
N GLU A 57 27.67 -8.89 -3.26
CA GLU A 57 28.19 -10.19 -2.79
C GLU A 57 28.21 -10.32 -1.27
N ALA A 58 28.57 -9.25 -0.54
CA ALA A 58 28.56 -9.24 0.92
C ALA A 58 27.16 -9.53 1.49
N LEU A 59 26.13 -8.86 0.97
CA LEU A 59 24.74 -9.10 1.37
C LEU A 59 24.27 -10.51 0.99
N LEU A 60 24.75 -11.05 -0.15
CA LEU A 60 24.39 -12.39 -0.59
C LEU A 60 24.99 -13.50 0.26
N ASN A 61 26.15 -13.24 0.86
CA ASN A 61 26.87 -14.16 1.73
C ASN A 61 26.56 -13.94 3.22
N ALA A 62 25.88 -12.83 3.56
CA ALA A 62 25.47 -12.53 4.93
C ALA A 62 24.52 -13.60 5.47
N SER A 63 24.72 -13.97 6.73
CA SER A 63 23.80 -14.89 7.39
C SER A 63 22.51 -14.16 7.78
N PRO A 64 21.37 -14.88 7.89
CA PRO A 64 20.13 -14.27 8.38
C PRO A 64 20.29 -13.64 9.78
N GLU A 65 21.17 -14.19 10.62
CA GLU A 65 21.48 -13.66 11.95
C GLU A 65 22.23 -12.32 11.88
N GLU A 66 23.17 -12.17 10.95
CA GLU A 66 23.86 -10.90 10.70
C GLU A 66 22.86 -9.82 10.25
N ILE A 67 22.00 -10.17 9.29
CA ILE A 67 20.95 -9.27 8.81
C ILE A 67 20.03 -8.86 9.97
N LEU A 68 19.56 -9.82 10.77
CA LEU A 68 18.72 -9.53 11.93
C LEU A 68 19.41 -8.65 12.97
N ALA A 69 20.69 -8.86 13.22
CA ALA A 69 21.45 -8.02 14.14
C ALA A 69 21.41 -6.55 13.70
N LEU A 70 21.67 -6.29 12.41
CA LEU A 70 21.59 -4.95 11.83
C LEU A 70 20.19 -4.35 11.93
N LEU A 71 19.14 -5.14 11.63
CA LEU A 71 17.76 -4.64 11.68
C LEU A 71 17.28 -4.31 13.10
N ASN A 72 17.79 -5.01 14.11
CA ASN A 72 17.45 -4.76 15.51
C ASN A 72 18.18 -3.56 16.10
N GLU A 73 19.28 -3.13 15.47
CA GLU A 73 19.97 -1.91 15.88
C GLU A 73 19.17 -0.65 15.48
N PRO A 74 19.03 0.37 16.35
CA PRO A 74 18.37 1.61 15.98
C PRO A 74 19.17 2.42 14.95
N ASP A 75 18.52 2.82 13.86
CA ASP A 75 19.10 3.77 12.91
C ASP A 75 19.45 5.11 13.59
N GLN A 76 20.54 5.72 13.11
CA GLN A 76 20.95 7.07 13.50
C GLN A 76 20.64 8.05 12.37
N PHE A 77 19.99 9.16 12.70
CA PHE A 77 19.62 10.22 11.76
C PHE A 77 20.26 11.54 12.17
N GLU A 78 20.85 12.25 11.20
CA GLU A 78 21.49 13.55 11.38
C GLU A 78 20.47 14.69 11.42
N ARG A 79 19.29 14.48 10.81
CA ARG A 79 18.23 15.47 10.69
C ARG A 79 16.85 14.84 10.86
N SER A 80 15.92 15.64 11.39
CA SER A 80 14.53 15.27 11.61
C SER A 80 13.64 16.39 11.08
N LEU A 81 13.32 16.32 9.80
CA LEU A 81 12.41 17.23 9.11
C LEU A 81 11.01 16.61 9.05
N PRO A 82 9.95 17.33 9.45
CA PRO A 82 8.60 16.81 9.40
C PRO A 82 8.15 16.63 7.95
N VAL A 83 7.50 15.50 7.69
CA VAL A 83 6.81 15.19 6.44
C VAL A 83 5.44 14.61 6.73
N TYR A 84 4.49 14.92 5.87
CA TYR A 84 3.10 14.53 6.00
C TYR A 84 2.75 13.57 4.87
N ILE A 85 2.49 12.32 5.21
CA ILE A 85 2.23 11.25 4.26
C ILE A 85 0.75 10.92 4.26
N VAL A 86 0.15 10.95 3.08
CA VAL A 86 -1.25 10.58 2.88
C VAL A 86 -1.35 9.08 2.60
N SER A 87 -2.03 8.36 3.49
CA SER A 87 -2.34 6.93 3.36
C SER A 87 -3.76 6.68 3.83
N ASP A 88 -4.56 5.95 3.04
CA ASP A 88 -5.94 5.56 3.39
C ASP A 88 -6.83 6.72 3.89
N ALA A 89 -6.73 7.88 3.21
CA ALA A 89 -7.42 9.11 3.57
C ALA A 89 -7.09 9.65 4.98
N LYS A 90 -5.90 9.33 5.49
CA LYS A 90 -5.33 9.89 6.70
C LYS A 90 -4.03 10.61 6.36
N VAL A 91 -3.76 11.67 7.10
CA VAL A 91 -2.45 12.30 7.12
C VAL A 91 -1.66 11.71 8.29
N ILE A 92 -0.52 11.13 7.99
CA ILE A 92 0.42 10.56 8.94
C ILE A 92 1.62 11.50 8.98
N GLU A 93 1.96 12.01 10.16
CA GLU A 93 3.18 12.78 10.36
C GLU A 93 4.34 11.82 10.62
N GLU A 94 5.40 11.96 9.84
CA GLU A 94 6.66 11.26 10.00
C GLU A 94 7.83 12.25 9.92
N GLN A 95 9.04 11.75 10.16
CA GLN A 95 10.27 12.55 10.09
C GLN A 95 11.20 11.97 9.02
N CYS A 96 12.01 12.81 8.37
CA CYS A 96 13.01 12.40 7.39
C CYS A 96 14.28 13.26 7.50
N GLU A 97 15.38 12.81 6.90
CA GLU A 97 16.61 13.63 6.81
C GLU A 97 16.61 14.55 5.59
N VAL A 98 16.10 14.04 4.46
CA VAL A 98 16.05 14.72 3.17
C VAL A 98 14.66 14.51 2.59
N PRO A 99 13.89 15.57 2.30
CA PRO A 99 12.54 15.43 1.79
C PRO A 99 12.49 14.98 0.32
N GLY A 100 11.37 14.40 -0.07
CA GLY A 100 11.06 14.07 -1.47
C GLY A 100 11.61 12.73 -1.95
N TYR A 101 11.12 12.28 -3.09
CA TYR A 101 11.58 11.05 -3.74
C TYR A 101 13.04 11.18 -4.22
N PRO A 102 13.88 10.12 -4.16
CA PRO A 102 13.62 8.76 -3.64
C PRO A 102 14.03 8.57 -2.18
N ASN A 103 13.92 9.60 -1.33
CA ASN A 103 14.31 9.51 0.07
C ASN A 103 13.23 8.84 0.92
N LEU A 104 13.63 8.38 2.10
CA LEU A 104 12.77 7.66 3.04
C LEU A 104 12.56 8.45 4.32
N THR A 105 11.45 8.18 5.00
CA THR A 105 11.24 8.59 6.38
C THR A 105 12.10 7.77 7.34
N HIS A 106 12.17 8.20 8.60
CA HIS A 106 12.86 7.46 9.66
C HIS A 106 12.29 6.07 9.89
N SER A 107 10.99 5.86 9.60
CA SER A 107 10.37 4.54 9.66
C SER A 107 10.73 3.64 8.46
N GLY A 108 11.45 4.17 7.47
CA GLY A 108 11.82 3.49 6.24
C GLY A 108 10.73 3.52 5.17
N ARG A 109 9.73 4.38 5.30
CA ARG A 109 8.69 4.55 4.27
C ARG A 109 9.24 5.40 3.12
N LEU A 110 9.14 4.91 1.89
CA LEU A 110 9.52 5.67 0.70
C LEU A 110 8.56 6.84 0.46
N MET A 111 9.13 8.02 0.18
CA MET A 111 8.35 9.23 -0.12
C MET A 111 8.03 9.35 -1.60
N TYR A 112 6.83 9.81 -1.92
CA TYR A 112 6.39 10.07 -3.30
C TYR A 112 5.84 11.48 -3.43
N GLU A 113 6.06 12.11 -4.60
CA GLU A 113 5.66 13.50 -4.85
C GLU A 113 4.15 13.74 -4.73
N ASN A 114 3.33 12.71 -4.99
CA ASN A 114 1.87 12.82 -4.99
C ASN A 114 1.22 12.41 -3.66
N THR A 115 1.98 11.90 -2.69
CA THR A 115 1.44 11.45 -1.39
C THR A 115 2.23 11.95 -0.19
N THR A 116 3.37 12.61 -0.40
CA THR A 116 4.19 13.19 0.67
C THR A 116 4.27 14.71 0.53
N PHE A 117 4.01 15.42 1.63
CA PHE A 117 3.95 16.87 1.68
C PHE A 117 4.83 17.41 2.80
N LEU A 118 5.41 18.60 2.62
CA LEU A 118 6.14 19.32 3.68
C LEU A 118 5.25 20.25 4.50
N ASP A 119 4.01 20.42 4.06
CA ASP A 119 3.02 21.31 4.65
C ASP A 119 1.79 20.48 5.02
N ARG A 120 1.44 20.54 6.30
CA ARG A 120 0.30 19.79 6.85
C ARG A 120 -1.01 20.21 6.19
N GLU A 121 -1.20 21.50 5.96
CA GLU A 121 -2.44 22.02 5.39
C GLU A 121 -2.62 21.49 3.96
N LYS A 122 -1.54 21.42 3.18
CA LYS A 122 -1.59 20.84 1.83
C LYS A 122 -1.94 19.35 1.86
N ALA A 123 -1.42 18.59 2.82
CA ALA A 123 -1.79 17.19 2.99
C ALA A 123 -3.27 17.03 3.35
N ASP A 124 -3.77 17.85 4.28
CA ASP A 124 -5.18 17.84 4.69
C ASP A 124 -6.11 18.24 3.54
N GLN A 125 -5.76 19.27 2.76
CA GLN A 125 -6.49 19.67 1.54
C GLN A 125 -6.52 18.55 0.50
N TYR A 126 -5.40 17.85 0.30
CA TYR A 126 -5.33 16.70 -0.60
C TYR A 126 -6.26 15.57 -0.14
N VAL A 127 -6.26 15.24 1.15
CA VAL A 127 -7.16 14.23 1.73
C VAL A 127 -8.62 14.64 1.55
N LEU A 128 -8.99 15.88 1.87
CA LEU A 128 -10.35 16.38 1.73
C LEU A 128 -10.85 16.27 0.29
N LYS A 129 -10.01 16.67 -0.67
CA LYS A 129 -10.32 16.56 -2.10
C LYS A 129 -10.52 15.10 -2.52
N SER A 130 -9.63 14.21 -2.09
CA SER A 130 -9.73 12.77 -2.36
C SER A 130 -11.01 12.15 -1.79
N LEU A 131 -11.37 12.51 -0.54
CA LEU A 131 -12.61 12.07 0.09
C LEU A 131 -13.84 12.58 -0.65
N GLY A 132 -13.84 13.84 -1.09
CA GLY A 132 -14.92 14.41 -1.90
C GLY A 132 -15.17 13.62 -3.19
N TYR A 133 -14.10 13.24 -3.91
CA TYR A 133 -14.24 12.38 -5.08
C TYR A 133 -14.79 10.99 -4.74
N ARG A 134 -14.30 10.36 -3.67
CA ARG A 134 -14.80 9.05 -3.23
C ARG A 134 -16.29 9.11 -2.90
N ILE A 135 -16.72 10.10 -2.11
CA ILE A 135 -18.13 10.30 -1.75
C ILE A 135 -18.98 10.44 -3.01
N LYS A 136 -18.59 11.33 -3.94
CA LYS A 136 -19.31 11.54 -5.19
C LYS A 136 -19.49 10.23 -5.97
N THR A 137 -18.38 9.51 -6.24
CA THR A 137 -18.42 8.26 -7.01
C THR A 137 -19.32 7.21 -6.35
N TRP A 138 -19.22 7.06 -5.02
CA TRP A 138 -20.03 6.06 -4.31
C TRP A 138 -21.50 6.46 -4.18
N SER A 139 -21.80 7.76 -4.09
CA SER A 139 -23.18 8.27 -4.13
C SER A 139 -23.83 8.00 -5.48
N GLU A 140 -23.14 8.31 -6.59
CA GLU A 140 -23.63 8.02 -7.95
C GLU A 140 -23.83 6.52 -8.17
N ARG A 141 -22.89 5.69 -7.70
CA ARG A 141 -23.03 4.22 -7.80
C ARG A 141 -24.19 3.69 -6.96
N LYS A 142 -24.43 4.26 -5.78
CA LYS A 142 -25.56 3.89 -4.92
C LYS A 142 -26.89 4.16 -5.62
N GLU A 143 -27.02 5.30 -6.28
CA GLU A 143 -28.24 5.66 -7.02
C GLU A 143 -28.50 4.67 -8.16
N GLN A 144 -27.49 4.39 -8.98
CA GLN A 144 -27.59 3.39 -10.05
C GLN A 144 -28.03 2.01 -9.55
N LEU A 145 -27.42 1.55 -8.45
CA LEU A 145 -27.80 0.26 -7.84
C LEU A 145 -29.22 0.29 -7.29
N SER A 146 -29.70 1.42 -6.80
CA SER A 146 -31.08 1.58 -6.33
C SER A 146 -32.07 1.42 -7.48
N ASP A 147 -31.77 1.99 -8.65
CA ASP A 147 -32.60 1.86 -9.85
C ASP A 147 -32.59 0.42 -10.37
N GLU A 148 -31.42 -0.24 -10.39
CA GLU A 148 -31.27 -1.66 -10.74
C GLU A 148 -32.11 -2.55 -9.80
N ILE A 149 -32.06 -2.30 -8.49
CA ILE A 149 -32.86 -3.04 -7.49
C ILE A 149 -34.36 -2.84 -7.76
N ALA A 150 -34.81 -1.61 -7.97
CA ALA A 150 -36.22 -1.31 -8.21
C ALA A 150 -36.74 -2.02 -9.48
N ALA A 151 -35.94 -2.07 -10.55
CA ALA A 151 -36.28 -2.79 -11.76
C ALA A 151 -36.44 -4.30 -11.52
N ILE A 152 -35.52 -4.90 -10.76
CA ILE A 152 -35.58 -6.32 -10.40
C ILE A 152 -36.79 -6.62 -9.51
N GLU A 153 -37.11 -5.74 -8.56
CA GLU A 153 -38.28 -5.89 -7.69
C GLU A 153 -39.59 -5.86 -8.48
N ALA A 154 -39.70 -5.01 -9.51
CA ALA A 154 -40.85 -4.97 -10.41
C ALA A 154 -41.03 -6.29 -11.17
N GLU A 155 -39.94 -6.85 -11.72
CA GLU A 155 -39.96 -8.16 -12.40
C GLU A 155 -40.36 -9.30 -11.46
N ILE A 156 -39.85 -9.29 -10.23
CA ILE A 156 -40.24 -10.26 -9.18
C ILE A 156 -41.74 -10.13 -8.87
N ALA A 157 -42.26 -8.91 -8.76
CA ALA A 157 -43.69 -8.68 -8.50
C ALA A 157 -44.57 -9.21 -9.64
N LEU A 158 -44.18 -8.98 -10.90
CA LEU A 158 -44.86 -9.53 -12.07
C LEU A 158 -44.85 -11.07 -12.05
N ALA A 159 -43.70 -11.69 -11.79
CA ALA A 159 -43.57 -13.14 -11.71
C ALA A 159 -44.43 -13.74 -10.58
N LYS A 160 -44.50 -13.10 -9.40
CA LYS A 160 -45.35 -13.52 -8.27
C LYS A 160 -46.85 -13.42 -8.60
N ALA A 161 -47.26 -12.36 -9.29
CA ALA A 161 -48.64 -12.20 -9.72
C ALA A 161 -49.03 -13.32 -10.71
N ALA A 162 -48.19 -13.56 -11.71
CA ALA A 162 -48.40 -14.64 -12.69
C ALA A 162 -48.43 -16.03 -12.03
N GLN A 163 -47.53 -16.29 -11.08
CA GLN A 163 -47.52 -17.54 -10.31
C GLN A 163 -48.84 -17.75 -9.56
N THR A 164 -49.34 -16.72 -8.88
CA THR A 164 -50.59 -16.78 -8.11
C THR A 164 -51.78 -17.04 -9.03
N GLU A 165 -51.84 -16.38 -10.18
CA GLU A 165 -52.89 -16.60 -11.18
C GLU A 165 -52.90 -18.06 -11.67
N ILE A 166 -51.75 -18.59 -12.06
CA ILE A 166 -51.62 -19.98 -12.53
C ILE A 166 -52.03 -20.96 -11.43
N GLN A 167 -51.58 -20.75 -10.18
CA GLN A 167 -51.97 -21.59 -9.05
C GLN A 167 -53.49 -21.61 -8.84
N SER A 168 -54.16 -20.45 -8.94
CA SER A 168 -55.61 -20.35 -8.77
C SER A 168 -56.39 -21.09 -9.87
N ARG A 169 -55.87 -21.11 -11.11
CA ARG A 169 -56.48 -21.86 -12.23
C ARG A 169 -56.38 -23.37 -11.99
N LEU A 170 -55.22 -23.83 -11.52
CA LEU A 170 -54.99 -25.25 -11.21
C LEU A 170 -55.89 -25.76 -10.08
N THR A 171 -56.16 -24.95 -9.06
CA THR A 171 -57.03 -25.36 -7.93
C THR A 171 -58.52 -25.39 -8.28
N LYS A 172 -58.97 -24.65 -9.29
CA LYS A 172 -60.38 -24.64 -9.74
C LYS A 172 -60.74 -25.77 -10.72
N SER A 173 -59.75 -26.49 -11.24
CA SER A 173 -59.94 -27.61 -12.18
C SER A 173 -59.92 -28.99 -11.50
N LEU A 174 -59.93 -29.04 -10.17
CA LEU A 174 -60.04 -30.22 -9.30
C LEU A 174 -61.36 -30.17 -8.53
#